data_AF-A0A7C6N6Q2-F1
#
_entry.id   AF-A0A7C6N6Q2-F1
#
_cell.length_a   1.000
_cell.length_b   1.000
_cell.length_c   1.000
_cell.angle_alpha   90.00
_cell.angle_beta   90.00
_cell.angle_gamma   90.00
#
_symmetry.space_group_name_H-M   'P 1'
#
loop_
_entity.id
_entity.type
_entity.pdbx_description
1 polymer ?
#
loop_
_entity_poly.entity_id
_entity_poly.type
_entity_poly.pdbx_seq_one_letter_code
_entity_poly.pdbx_strand_id
1 'polypeptide(L)' 'LYGVEVKFYSSRLELSNNLETEIGNLFAAGDGAGVTRGLMQASVSGVVAGREIKKRL' A
#
# COMPACT_ATOMS: atom_id res chain seq x y z
N LEU A 1 7.92 -15.56 27.17
CA LEU A 1 6.46 -15.47 26.91
C LEU A 1 6.31 -15.12 25.43
N TYR A 2 5.61 -15.93 24.64
CA TYR A 2 5.31 -15.61 23.23
C TYR A 2 3.88 -15.07 23.17
N GLY A 3 3.70 -13.86 22.62
CA GLY A 3 2.40 -13.22 22.43
C GLY A 3 2.15 -12.95 20.95
N VAL A 4 0.89 -13.05 20.52
CA VAL A 4 0.49 -12.73 19.15
C VAL A 4 0.22 -11.23 19.06
N GLU A 5 0.83 -10.55 18.10
CA GLU A 5 0.47 -9.17 17.75
C GLU A 5 -0.73 -9.21 16.79
N VAL A 6 -1.86 -8.65 17.22
CA VAL A 6 -3.06 -8.52 16.41
C VAL A 6 -3.31 -7.04 16.14
N LYS A 7 -3.38 -6.66 14.87
CA LYS A 7 -3.90 -5.34 14.47
C LYS A 7 -5.40 -5.48 14.22
N PHE A 8 -6.20 -5.01 15.18
CA PHE A 8 -7.67 -5.09 15.11
C PHE A 8 -8.28 -4.22 14.00
N TYR A 9 -7.54 -3.21 13.54
CA TYR A 9 -7.96 -2.31 12.46
C TYR A 9 -6.85 -2.18 11.42
N SER A 10 -7.23 -2.31 10.15
CA SER A 10 -6.40 -1.92 9.03
C SER A 10 -6.94 -0.57 8.54
N SER A 11 -6.10 0.47 8.54
CA SER A 11 -6.41 1.70 7.81
C SER A 11 -6.47 1.36 6.33
N ARG A 12 -7.69 1.10 5.83
CA ARG A 12 -7.95 1.02 4.39
C ARG A 12 -8.01 2.44 3.87
N LEU A 13 -6.89 2.90 3.36
CA LEU A 13 -6.83 4.17 2.64
C LEU A 13 -7.69 4.06 1.38
N GLU A 14 -8.40 5.14 1.05
CA GLU A 14 -9.02 5.25 -0.26
C GLU A 14 -7.92 5.55 -1.28
N LEU A 15 -7.79 4.67 -2.27
CA LEU A 15 -6.74 4.72 -3.26
C LEU A 15 -7.32 4.60 -4.67
N SER A 16 -6.69 5.29 -5.62
CA SER A 16 -6.94 5.08 -7.04
C SER A 16 -6.44 3.72 -7.50
N ASN A 17 -6.77 3.34 -8.74
CA ASN A 17 -6.24 2.13 -9.39
C ASN A 17 -4.71 2.11 -9.50
N ASN A 18 -4.06 3.27 -9.36
CA ASN A 18 -2.61 3.40 -9.38
C ASN A 18 -1.99 3.56 -7.98
N LEU A 19 -2.76 3.28 -6.93
CA LEU A 19 -2.32 3.35 -5.52
C LEU A 19 -2.01 4.77 -5.03
N GLU A 20 -2.58 5.77 -5.68
CA GLU A 20 -2.49 7.17 -5.26
C GLU A 20 -3.62 7.49 -4.27
N THR A 21 -3.29 8.25 -3.22
CA THR A 21 -4.26 8.75 -2.25
C THR A 21 -5.06 9.93 -2.82
N GLU A 22 -6.02 10.45 -2.05
CA GLU A 22 -6.68 11.73 -2.36
C GLU A 22 -5.70 12.92 -2.42
N ILE A 23 -4.53 12.80 -1.78
CA ILE A 23 -3.45 13.78 -1.86
C ILE A 23 -2.63 13.48 -3.12
N GLY A 24 -2.63 14.43 -4.05
CA GLY A 24 -1.90 14.30 -5.32
C GLY A 24 -0.40 14.06 -5.10
N ASN A 25 0.15 13.13 -5.90
CA ASN A 25 1.54 12.64 -5.83
C ASN A 25 1.91 11.92 -4.53
N LEU A 26 0.94 11.62 -3.65
CA LEU A 26 1.15 10.76 -2.49
C LEU A 26 0.59 9.36 -2.76
N PHE A 27 1.47 8.37 -2.75
CA PHE A 27 1.14 6.97 -3.03
C PHE A 27 1.26 6.12 -1.77
N ALA A 28 0.37 5.14 -1.63
CA ALA A 28 0.40 4.18 -0.53
C ALA A 28 0.36 2.75 -1.05
N ALA A 29 1.31 1.93 -0.62
CA ALA A 29 1.45 0.54 -1.05
C ALA A 29 1.77 -0.38 0.15
N GLY A 30 1.62 -1.68 -0.04
CA GLY A 30 1.90 -2.69 0.98
C GLY A 30 0.78 -2.87 2.01
N ASP A 31 1.10 -3.65 3.04
CA ASP A 31 0.11 -4.12 4.01
C ASP A 31 -0.43 -2.98 4.89
N GLY A 32 0.42 -1.99 5.20
CA GLY A 32 0.05 -0.82 5.98
C GLY A 32 -0.98 0.09 5.30
N ALA A 33 -1.02 0.08 3.97
CA ALA A 33 -2.02 0.79 3.17
C ALA A 33 -3.35 0.00 3.05
N GLY A 34 -3.40 -1.23 3.57
CA GLY A 34 -4.55 -2.13 3.41
C GLY A 34 -4.69 -2.74 2.01
N VAL A 35 -3.66 -2.60 1.17
CA VAL A 35 -3.64 -3.08 -0.24
C VAL A 35 -3.30 -4.58 -0.30
N THR A 36 -2.51 -5.08 0.65
CA THR A 36 -1.91 -6.42 0.59
C THR A 36 -1.99 -7.12 1.94
N ARG A 37 -1.72 -8.44 1.96
CA ARG A 37 -1.65 -9.25 3.19
C ARG A 37 -0.44 -10.18 3.22
N GLY A 38 0.67 -9.73 2.65
CA GLY A 38 1.88 -10.55 2.58
C GLY A 38 2.94 -10.01 1.63
N LEU A 39 4.16 -10.51 1.82
CA LEU A 39 5.37 -9.99 1.19
C LEU A 39 5.28 -9.92 -0.34
N MET A 40 4.80 -10.99 -1.00
CA MET A 40 4.72 -10.99 -2.46
C MET A 40 3.77 -9.91 -2.98
N GLN A 41 2.59 -9.79 -2.37
CA GLN A 41 1.62 -8.77 -2.75
C GLN A 41 2.17 -7.37 -2.46
N ALA A 42 2.78 -7.16 -1.29
CA ALA A 42 3.39 -5.89 -0.91
C ALA A 42 4.46 -5.45 -1.93
N SER A 43 5.34 -6.37 -2.34
CA SER A 43 6.34 -6.12 -3.38
C SER A 43 5.72 -5.71 -4.71
N VAL A 44 4.68 -6.42 -5.18
CA VAL A 44 3.99 -6.08 -6.44
C VAL A 44 3.34 -4.71 -6.35
N SER A 45 2.69 -4.39 -5.22
CA SER A 45 2.05 -3.07 -5.03
C SER A 45 3.06 -1.92 -5.09
N GLY A 46 4.27 -2.09 -4.55
CA GLY A 46 5.34 -1.10 -4.67
C GLY A 46 5.78 -0.87 -6.11
N VAL A 47 5.87 -1.93 -6.93
CA VAL A 47 6.19 -1.81 -8.35
C VAL A 47 5.10 -1.07 -9.14
N VAL A 48 3.82 -1.30 -8.81
CA VAL A 48 2.70 -0.59 -9.43
C VAL A 48 2.80 0.92 -9.14
N ALA A 49 2.93 1.30 -7.87
CA ALA A 49 3.07 2.70 -7.47
C ALA A 49 4.32 3.35 -8.11
N GLY A 50 5.47 2.67 -8.07
CA GLY A 50 6.72 3.18 -8.64
C GLY A 50 6.66 3.38 -10.16
N ARG A 51 5.95 2.50 -10.89
CA ARG A 51 5.73 2.66 -12.34
C ARG A 51 4.85 3.87 -12.64
N GLU A 52 3.84 4.14 -11.82
CA GLU A 52 3.01 5.32 -12.00
C GLU A 52 3.81 6.60 -11.73
N ILE A 53 4.57 6.65 -10.63
CA ILE A 53 5.47 7.78 -10.33
C ILE A 53 6.41 8.03 -11.52
N LYS A 54 7.04 6.98 -12.05
CA LYS A 54 7.94 7.10 -13.21
C LYS A 54 7.25 7.68 -14.45
N LYS A 55 5.98 7.38 -14.71
CA LYS A 55 5.25 7.91 -15.87
C LYS A 55 4.96 9.41 -15.76
N ARG A 56 4.96 9.97 -14.54
CA ARG A 56 4.62 11.36 -14.25
C ARG A 56 5.85 12.27 -14.11
N LEU A 57 7.05 11.69 -14.15
CA LEU A 57 8.33 12.39 -14.28
C LEU A 57 8.59 12.72 -15.76
#